data_AF-A0AAD1VS99-F1
#
_entry.id   AF-A0AAD1VS99-F1
#
_cell.length_a   1.000
_cell.length_b   1.000
_cell.length_c   1.000
_cell.angle_alpha   90.00
_cell.angle_beta   90.00
_cell.angle_gamma   90.00
#
_symmetry.space_group_name_H-M   'P 1'
#
loop_
_entity.id
_entity.type
_entity.pdbx_description
1 polymer ?
#
loop_
_entity_poly.entity_id
_entity_poly.type
_entity_poly.pdbx_seq_one_letter_code
_entity_poly.pdbx_strand_id
1 'polypeptide(L)'
;MQCLRSQTYTSLRKDRNFLRSTLNALDSFSEGTLVTGGDFNVPLDLKLDTSSGTMTLPDYIIRGTRALLREHQLSDCWRTLHCVDKDYTFYSTAHKSYYRLDYFLMQHRNLDNLISVRIAPMTWSDHAPVTMSIRPPAPPKNNGYGD
;
A
#
# COMPACT_ATOMS: atom_id res chain seq x y z
N MET A 1 -1.53 -5.65 22.28
CA MET A 1 -2.12 -5.53 20.92
C MET A 1 -1.68 -4.19 20.34
N GLN A 2 -0.61 -4.17 19.54
CA GLN A 2 -0.24 -2.98 18.79
C GLN A 2 -0.71 -3.16 17.33
N CYS A 3 -1.80 -2.48 16.98
CA CYS A 3 -2.01 -2.10 15.59
C CYS A 3 -1.17 -0.85 15.40
N LEU A 4 0.06 -0.99 14.90
CA LEU A 4 0.84 0.17 14.51
C LEU A 4 0.23 0.72 13.21
N ARG A 5 -0.72 1.65 13.37
CA ARG A 5 -1.20 2.48 12.27
C ARG A 5 -0.15 3.53 12.00
N SER A 6 0.74 3.27 11.06
CA SER A 6 1.60 4.32 10.51
C SER A 6 0.94 4.89 9.27
N GLN A 7 0.46 6.13 9.37
CA GLN A 7 0.14 6.95 8.20
C GLN A 7 1.40 7.73 7.85
N THR A 8 2.16 7.26 6.86
CA THR A 8 3.26 8.05 6.31
C THR A 8 2.77 8.83 5.11
N TYR A 9 2.57 10.12 5.31
CA TYR A 9 2.34 11.08 4.23
C TYR A 9 3.70 11.55 3.72
N THR A 10 4.31 10.81 2.79
CA THR A 10 5.52 11.30 2.13
C THR A 10 5.56 10.84 0.69
N SER A 11 5.41 11.80 -0.21
CA SER A 11 5.63 11.62 -1.63
C SER A 11 7.02 11.02 -1.86
N LEU A 12 7.09 9.78 -2.37
CA LEU A 12 8.36 9.12 -2.71
C LEU A 12 9.14 9.86 -3.80
N ARG A 13 8.53 10.85 -4.47
CA ARG A 13 9.23 11.75 -5.39
C ARG A 13 10.37 12.52 -4.72
N LYS A 14 10.33 12.73 -3.40
CA LYS A 14 11.30 13.59 -2.71
C LYS A 14 12.44 12.82 -2.05
N ASP A 15 12.24 11.60 -1.54
CA ASP A 15 13.31 10.87 -0.85
C ASP A 15 13.10 9.34 -0.77
N ARG A 16 13.94 8.57 -1.48
CA ARG A 16 13.96 7.09 -1.36
C ARG A 16 14.54 6.62 -0.03
N ASN A 17 15.42 7.40 0.58
CA ASN A 17 16.02 7.07 1.87
C ASN A 17 14.97 7.20 2.97
N PHE A 18 14.01 8.12 2.83
CA PHE A 18 12.88 8.20 3.74
C PHE A 18 12.08 6.90 3.76
N LEU A 19 11.58 6.42 2.61
CA LEU A 19 10.81 5.17 2.55
C LEU A 19 11.59 3.99 3.10
N ARG A 20 12.86 3.85 2.72
CA ARG A 20 13.72 2.78 3.25
C ARG A 20 13.86 2.87 4.77
N SER A 21 14.14 4.06 5.29
CA SER A 21 14.30 4.26 6.73
C SER A 21 13.00 3.97 7.49
N THR A 22 11.86 4.38 6.92
CA THR A 22 10.54 4.06 7.46
C THR A 22 10.30 2.55 7.46
N LEU A 23 10.52 1.86 6.35
CA LEU A 23 10.29 0.42 6.27
C LEU A 23 11.23 -0.37 7.19
N ASN A 24 12.49 0.02 7.28
CA ASN A 24 13.44 -0.55 8.25
C ASN A 24 12.98 -0.35 9.70
N ALA A 25 12.45 0.83 10.03
CA ALA A 25 11.90 1.08 11.36
C ALA A 25 10.64 0.22 11.60
N LEU A 26 9.78 0.06 10.60
CA LEU A 26 8.56 -0.76 10.69
C LEU A 26 8.86 -2.26 10.82
N ASP A 27 9.95 -2.75 10.23
CA ASP A 27 10.41 -4.12 10.37
C ASP A 27 10.94 -4.44 11.78
N SER A 28 11.35 -3.42 12.54
CA SER A 28 11.80 -3.62 13.92
C SER A 28 10.66 -3.98 14.88
N PHE A 29 9.39 -3.84 14.46
CA PHE A 29 8.24 -4.24 15.26
C PHE A 29 8.00 -5.75 15.14
N SER A 30 8.21 -6.48 16.24
CA SER A 30 8.13 -7.95 16.29
C SER A 30 6.70 -8.50 16.40
N GLU A 31 5.72 -7.67 16.79
CA GLU A 31 4.36 -8.12 17.10
C GLU A 31 3.29 -7.47 16.22
N GLY A 32 2.28 -8.27 15.86
CA GLY A 32 1.08 -7.81 15.17
C GLY A 32 1.12 -7.88 13.64
N THR A 33 0.08 -7.31 13.03
CA THR A 33 -0.04 -7.19 11.58
C THR A 33 0.41 -5.80 11.16
N LEU A 34 1.55 -5.73 10.47
CA LEU A 34 2.02 -4.48 9.88
C LEU A 34 1.18 -4.15 8.64
N VAL A 35 0.56 -2.98 8.68
CA VAL A 35 -0.08 -2.34 7.54
C VAL A 35 0.58 -0.98 7.37
N THR A 36 1.10 -0.70 6.18
CA THR A 36 1.56 0.64 5.80
C THR A 36 0.74 1.12 4.61
N GLY A 37 0.57 2.43 4.48
CA GLY A 37 -0.13 2.98 3.33
C GLY A 37 -0.03 4.49 3.24
N GLY A 38 -0.42 5.01 2.08
CA GLY A 38 -0.39 6.44 1.77
C GLY A 38 -0.21 6.70 0.28
N ASP A 39 0.06 7.97 -0.06
CA ASP A 39 0.39 8.42 -1.41
C ASP A 39 1.89 8.23 -1.70
N PHE A 40 2.19 7.27 -2.55
CA PHE A 40 3.55 6.92 -2.93
C PHE A 40 4.03 7.78 -4.10
N ASN A 41 3.13 8.45 -4.83
CA ASN A 41 3.43 9.20 -6.06
C ASN A 41 4.17 8.39 -7.15
N VAL A 42 4.14 7.06 -7.06
CA VAL A 42 4.81 6.13 -7.99
C VAL A 42 3.84 5.01 -8.37
N PRO A 43 3.52 4.81 -9.66
CA PRO A 43 2.81 3.62 -10.13
C PRO A 43 3.73 2.40 -10.00
N LEU A 44 3.22 1.28 -9.49
CA LEU A 44 4.02 0.05 -9.35
C LEU A 44 4.04 -0.78 -10.65
N ASP A 45 2.97 -0.73 -11.43
CA ASP A 45 2.86 -1.32 -12.76
C ASP A 45 2.33 -0.28 -13.76
N LEU A 46 3.13 0.14 -14.73
CA LEU A 46 2.70 1.18 -15.67
C LEU A 46 1.49 0.77 -16.51
N LYS A 47 1.31 -0.52 -16.83
CA LYS A 47 0.20 -0.99 -17.66
C LYS A 47 -1.12 -1.01 -16.89
N LEU A 48 -1.07 -1.34 -15.60
CA LEU A 48 -2.26 -1.51 -14.78
C LEU A 48 -2.56 -0.32 -13.86
N ASP A 49 -1.55 0.45 -13.46
CA ASP A 49 -1.65 1.58 -12.54
C ASP A 49 -1.69 2.94 -13.25
N THR A 50 -1.66 2.94 -14.59
CA THR A 50 -1.85 4.16 -15.38
C THR A 50 -2.85 3.91 -16.51
N SER A 51 -3.61 4.93 -16.88
CA SER A 51 -4.52 4.84 -18.03
C SER A 51 -3.77 4.95 -19.36
N SER A 52 -2.66 5.70 -19.40
CA SER A 52 -1.86 5.92 -20.61
C SER A 52 -0.81 4.84 -20.88
N GLY A 53 -0.51 3.99 -19.89
CA GLY A 53 0.63 3.07 -19.93
C GLY A 53 1.99 3.74 -19.70
N THR A 54 2.01 5.03 -19.32
CA THR A 54 3.22 5.85 -19.28
C THR A 54 3.29 6.73 -18.04
N MET A 55 4.51 7.09 -17.63
CA MET A 55 4.78 7.99 -16.51
C MET A 55 6.09 8.74 -16.77
N THR A 56 6.16 10.00 -16.36
CA THR A 56 7.36 10.85 -16.53
C THR A 56 8.51 10.45 -15.60
N LEU A 57 8.22 9.63 -14.59
CA LEU A 57 9.21 9.13 -13.65
C LEU A 57 10.21 8.19 -14.35
N PRO A 58 11.51 8.31 -14.04
CA PRO A 58 12.49 7.34 -14.51
C PRO A 58 12.17 5.92 -14.03
N ASP A 59 12.33 4.94 -14.92
CA ASP A 59 11.99 3.55 -14.64
C ASP A 59 12.80 2.95 -13.46
N TYR A 60 14.01 3.44 -13.19
CA TYR A 60 14.79 3.00 -12.02
C TYR A 60 14.13 3.37 -10.68
N ILE A 61 13.31 4.42 -10.63
CA ILE A 61 12.53 4.78 -9.44
C ILE A 61 11.44 3.73 -9.23
N ILE A 62 10.67 3.39 -10.27
CA ILE A 62 9.60 2.39 -10.21
C ILE A 62 10.16 1.01 -9.84
N ARG A 63 11.25 0.59 -10.49
CA ARG A 63 11.98 -0.65 -10.13
C ARG A 63 12.51 -0.61 -8.71
N GLY A 64 13.10 0.51 -8.30
CA GLY A 64 13.67 0.69 -6.96
C GLY A 64 12.62 0.59 -5.86
N THR A 65 11.44 1.20 -6.07
CA THR A 65 10.30 1.07 -5.15
C THR A 65 9.83 -0.36 -5.08
N ARG A 66 9.62 -1.05 -6.22
CA ARG A 66 9.24 -2.46 -6.24
C ARG A 66 10.25 -3.37 -5.54
N ALA A 67 11.55 -3.12 -5.75
CA ALA A 67 12.61 -3.88 -5.11
C ALA A 67 12.57 -3.73 -3.59
N LEU A 68 12.40 -2.49 -3.11
CA LEU A 68 12.28 -2.21 -1.68
C LEU A 68 11.03 -2.88 -1.08
N LEU A 69 9.88 -2.81 -1.74
CA LEU A 69 8.68 -3.52 -1.25
C LEU A 69 8.89 -5.03 -1.17
N ARG A 70 9.61 -5.63 -2.13
CA ARG A 70 9.96 -7.05 -2.11
C ARG A 70 10.93 -7.41 -0.98
N GLU A 71 11.92 -6.55 -0.72
CA GLU A 71 12.89 -6.70 0.39
C GLU A 71 12.16 -6.84 1.74
N HIS A 72 11.12 -6.04 1.96
CA HIS A 72 10.30 -6.04 3.17
C HIS A 72 9.10 -7.02 3.12
N GLN A 73 9.01 -7.87 2.08
CA GLN A 73 7.91 -8.82 1.86
C GLN A 73 6.51 -8.16 1.87
N LEU A 74 6.44 -6.90 1.43
CA LEU A 74 5.21 -6.12 1.35
C LEU A 74 4.52 -6.34 0.02
N SER A 75 3.22 -6.62 0.09
CA SER A 75 2.34 -6.81 -1.05
C SER A 75 1.28 -5.71 -1.10
N ASP A 76 0.96 -5.28 -2.31
CA ASP A 76 -0.13 -4.34 -2.58
C ASP A 76 -1.49 -5.02 -2.36
N CYS A 77 -2.22 -4.57 -1.34
CA CYS A 77 -3.48 -5.18 -0.93
C CYS A 77 -4.55 -5.05 -2.03
N TRP A 78 -4.62 -3.92 -2.74
CA TRP A 78 -5.61 -3.75 -3.80
C TRP A 78 -5.31 -4.70 -4.96
N ARG A 79 -4.04 -4.74 -5.40
CA ARG A 79 -3.62 -5.62 -6.50
C ARG A 79 -3.76 -7.11 -6.16
N THR A 80 -3.68 -7.47 -4.88
CA THR A 80 -3.89 -8.84 -4.41
C THR A 80 -5.33 -9.31 -4.64
N LEU A 81 -6.33 -8.44 -4.49
CA LEU A 81 -7.74 -8.76 -4.73
C LEU A 81 -8.19 -8.46 -6.17
N HIS A 82 -7.50 -7.54 -6.84
CA HIS A 82 -7.83 -7.01 -8.16
C HIS A 82 -6.64 -7.19 -9.13
N CYS A 83 -6.30 -8.45 -9.40
CA CYS A 83 -5.07 -8.82 -10.10
C CYS A 83 -4.88 -8.10 -11.45
N VAL A 84 -5.96 -7.97 -12.22
CA VAL A 84 -5.94 -7.39 -13.58
C VAL A 84 -6.86 -6.19 -13.75
N ASP A 85 -7.72 -5.92 -12.77
CA ASP A 85 -8.63 -4.78 -12.85
C ASP A 85 -7.82 -3.47 -12.87
N LYS A 86 -8.44 -2.44 -13.43
CA LYS A 86 -7.88 -1.09 -13.48
C LYS A 86 -8.84 -0.14 -12.78
N ASP A 87 -8.31 0.54 -11.78
CA ASP A 87 -8.96 1.65 -11.11
C ASP A 87 -7.87 2.57 -10.55
N TYR A 88 -8.20 3.82 -10.30
CA TYR A 88 -7.21 4.88 -10.16
C TYR A 88 -7.54 5.80 -8.98
N THR A 89 -6.49 6.28 -8.32
CA THR A 89 -6.61 7.12 -7.14
C THR A 89 -6.29 8.57 -7.43
N PHE A 90 -5.81 8.93 -8.62
CA PHE A 90 -5.43 10.29 -8.96
C PHE A 90 -5.69 10.59 -10.44
N TYR A 91 -6.13 11.82 -10.75
CA TYR A 91 -6.24 12.31 -12.13
C TYR A 91 -5.32 13.51 -12.36
N SER A 92 -4.39 13.38 -13.31
CA SER A 92 -3.57 14.51 -13.75
C SER A 92 -4.26 15.25 -14.88
N THR A 93 -4.65 16.49 -14.62
CA THR A 93 -5.18 17.40 -15.65
C THR A 93 -4.14 17.70 -16.74
N ALA A 94 -2.87 17.90 -16.35
CA ALA A 94 -1.77 18.22 -17.26
C ALA A 94 -1.48 17.08 -18.25
N HIS A 95 -1.57 15.83 -17.80
CA HIS A 95 -1.32 14.65 -18.63
C HIS A 95 -2.60 14.00 -19.16
N LYS A 96 -3.78 14.53 -18.80
CA LYS A 96 -5.10 13.98 -19.12
C LYS A 96 -5.18 12.47 -18.88
N SER A 97 -4.60 12.03 -17.77
CA SER A 97 -4.34 10.62 -17.47
C SER A 97 -4.65 10.32 -16.02
N TYR A 98 -5.13 9.09 -15.78
CA TYR A 98 -5.40 8.55 -14.46
C TYR A 98 -4.22 7.70 -13.98
N TYR A 99 -3.96 7.77 -12.68
CA TYR A 99 -2.87 7.08 -12.01
C TYR A 99 -3.37 6.45 -10.71
N ARG A 100 -2.87 5.26 -10.37
CA ARG A 100 -3.00 4.67 -9.05
C ARG A 100 -1.72 4.92 -8.28
N LEU A 101 -1.79 5.79 -7.28
CA LEU A 101 -0.64 6.29 -6.53
C LEU A 101 -0.77 6.06 -5.02
N ASP A 102 -1.96 5.71 -4.56
CA ASP A 102 -2.28 5.48 -3.15
C ASP A 102 -2.40 3.98 -2.89
N TYR A 103 -1.67 3.49 -1.89
CA TYR A 103 -1.57 2.07 -1.62
C TYR A 103 -1.81 1.76 -0.14
N PHE A 104 -2.46 0.63 0.12
CA PHE A 104 -2.24 -0.12 1.35
C PHE A 104 -1.34 -1.30 1.03
N LEU A 105 -0.30 -1.48 1.83
CA LEU A 105 0.66 -2.55 1.74
C LEU A 105 0.63 -3.36 3.03
N MET A 106 0.75 -4.68 2.88
CA MET A 106 0.75 -5.63 3.98
C MET A 106 1.80 -6.71 3.75
N GLN A 107 2.38 -7.21 4.84
CA GLN A 107 3.30 -8.35 4.74
C GLN A 107 2.60 -9.57 4.15
N HIS A 108 3.27 -10.30 3.27
CA HIS A 108 2.72 -11.46 2.57
C HIS A 108 2.07 -12.48 3.52
N ARG A 109 2.71 -12.76 4.65
CA ARG A 109 2.21 -13.68 5.71
C ARG A 109 0.85 -13.30 6.32
N ASN A 110 0.41 -12.05 6.14
CA ASN A 110 -0.82 -11.54 6.73
C ASN A 110 -1.95 -11.35 5.69
N LEU A 111 -1.70 -11.63 4.41
CA LEU A 111 -2.68 -11.41 3.34
C LEU A 111 -3.96 -12.24 3.51
N ASP A 112 -3.90 -13.38 4.21
CA ASP A 112 -5.08 -14.19 4.55
C ASP A 112 -6.08 -13.45 5.45
N ASN A 113 -5.64 -12.38 6.13
CA ASN A 113 -6.51 -11.52 6.93
C ASN A 113 -7.15 -10.40 6.09
N LEU A 114 -6.80 -10.24 4.82
CA LEU A 114 -7.36 -9.20 3.96
C LEU A 114 -8.79 -9.57 3.56
N ILE A 115 -9.76 -8.70 3.90
CA ILE A 115 -11.18 -8.93 3.59
C ILE A 115 -11.59 -8.19 2.31
N SER A 116 -11.26 -6.90 2.21
CA SER A 116 -11.60 -6.09 1.05
C SER A 116 -10.72 -4.86 0.95
N VAL A 117 -10.49 -4.38 -0.27
CA VAL A 117 -9.90 -3.07 -0.56
C VAL A 117 -10.74 -2.40 -1.63
N ARG A 118 -11.07 -1.12 -1.47
CA ARG A 118 -11.90 -0.37 -2.42
C ARG A 118 -11.31 1.01 -2.66
N ILE A 119 -11.33 1.44 -3.91
CA ILE A 119 -11.08 2.82 -4.31
C ILE A 119 -12.46 3.48 -4.45
N ALA A 120 -12.70 4.55 -3.68
CA ALA A 120 -13.95 5.28 -3.70
C ALA A 120 -13.93 6.38 -4.78
N PRO A 121 -15.08 6.91 -5.21
CA PRO A 121 -15.11 8.03 -6.14
C PRO A 121 -14.32 9.26 -5.66
N MET A 122 -13.65 9.93 -6.59
CA MET A 122 -12.84 11.13 -6.37
C MET A 122 -13.74 12.38 -6.30
N THR A 123 -14.42 12.58 -5.16
CA THR A 123 -15.43 13.66 -5.02
C THR A 123 -14.97 14.88 -4.25
N TRP A 124 -13.97 14.74 -3.37
CA TRP A 124 -13.60 15.78 -2.39
C TRP A 124 -12.14 16.25 -2.48
N SER A 125 -11.28 15.50 -3.18
CA SER A 125 -9.85 15.78 -3.40
C SER A 125 -9.47 15.33 -4.81
N ASP A 126 -8.32 15.79 -5.29
CA ASP A 126 -7.62 15.25 -6.45
C ASP A 126 -7.15 13.81 -6.26
N HIS A 127 -7.18 13.29 -5.03
CA HIS A 127 -7.02 11.89 -4.70
C HIS A 127 -8.34 11.21 -4.31
N ALA A 128 -8.53 10.00 -4.81
CA ALA A 128 -9.65 9.13 -4.52
C ALA A 128 -9.36 8.37 -3.21
N PRO A 129 -10.27 8.34 -2.23
CA PRO A 129 -10.05 7.61 -0.98
C PRO A 129 -9.87 6.11 -1.22
N VAL A 130 -8.85 5.52 -0.62
CA VAL A 130 -8.67 4.06 -0.56
C VAL A 130 -9.12 3.57 0.81
N THR A 131 -9.95 2.53 0.83
CA THR A 131 -10.43 1.91 2.06
C THR A 131 -10.03 0.44 2.09
N MET A 132 -9.68 -0.07 3.26
CA MET A 132 -9.31 -1.47 3.46
C MET A 132 -9.98 -2.03 4.72
N SER A 133 -10.40 -3.29 4.64
CA SER A 133 -10.91 -4.06 5.78
C SER A 133 -10.03 -5.30 5.99
N ILE A 134 -9.66 -5.53 7.24
CA ILE A 134 -8.83 -6.67 7.65
C ILE A 134 -9.55 -7.42 8.76
N ARG A 135 -9.36 -8.74 8.80
CA ARG A 135 -9.83 -9.59 9.88
C ARG A 135 -9.05 -9.24 11.15
N PRO A 136 -9.71 -9.04 12.30
CA PRO A 136 -9.01 -8.89 13.55
C PRO A 136 -8.26 -10.19 13.91
N PRO A 137 -7.11 -10.12 14.59
CA PRO A 137 -6.43 -11.30 15.08
C PRO A 137 -7.37 -12.10 15.99
N ALA A 138 -7.28 -13.44 15.92
CA ALA A 138 -8.05 -14.30 16.80
C ALA A 138 -7.77 -13.94 18.27
N PRO A 139 -8.79 -13.96 19.15
CA PRO A 139 -8.55 -13.76 20.57
C PRO A 139 -7.56 -14.81 21.08
N PRO A 140 -6.70 -14.47 22.06
CA PRO A 140 -5.82 -15.44 22.67
C PRO A 140 -6.66 -16.62 23.18
N LYS A 141 -6.26 -17.84 22.84
CA LYS A 141 -6.91 -19.04 23.37
C LYS A 141 -6.73 -18.99 24.90
N ASN A 142 -7.83 -18.90 25.64
CA ASN A 142 -7.81 -19.17 27.07
C ASN A 142 -7.41 -20.64 27.23
N ASN A 143 -6.13 -20.90 27.50
CA ASN A 143 -5.72 -22.18 28.06
C ASN A 143 -6.29 -22.19 29.48
N GLY A 144 -7.51 -22.70 29.62
CA GLY A 144 -8.16 -22.87 30.91
C GLY A 144 -7.27 -23.72 31.82
N TYR A 145 -6.55 -23.06 32.71
CA TYR A 145 -6.18 -23.67 33.98
C TYR A 145 -7.43 -23.54 34.84
N GLY A 146 -8.19 -24.64 34.90
CA GLY A 146 -9.22 -24.82 35.91
C GLY A 146 -8.56 -25.02 37.27
N ASP A 147 -9.19 -24.41 38.27
CA ASP A 147 -8.92 -24.52 39.71
C ASP A 147 -8.94 -25.97 40.23
#